data_AF-A0A143QEP3-F1
#
_entry.id   AF-A0A143QEP3-F1
#
_cell.length_a   1.000
_cell.length_b   1.000
_cell.length_c   1.000
_cell.angle_alpha   90.00
_cell.angle_beta   90.00
_cell.angle_gamma   90.00
#
_symmetry.space_group_name_H-M   'P 1'
#
loop_
_entity.id
_entity.type
_entity.pdbx_description
1 polymer ?
#
loop_
_entity_poly.entity_id
_entity_poly.type
_entity_poly.pdbx_seq_one_letter_code
_entity_poly.pdbx_strand_id
1 'polypeptide(L)'
;MKLPVEGQRVHKVLLDFDLTIEFDSGATVAFSEVVVDDLVVDEDNQFEGLRAFAMLLGLVCDDAEFDESGVLRLTFDGRTRIVAHPRPEVESWEFCAADGSTVLCGAEGTVESWPAPPHRSDDVSTRECLPSIGATVVRISTGDDASVEFSDGTCLNFDLPLDAGYLVLRESVTASSDAGGDWVVELSSGHVIFYRPRTT
;
A
#
# COMPACT_ATOMS: atom_id res chain seq x y z
N MET A 1 12.74 16.97 11.43
CA MET A 1 11.42 17.46 10.93
C MET A 1 10.37 16.41 11.25
N LYS A 2 9.08 16.75 11.34
CA LYS A 2 8.01 15.81 11.69
C LYS A 2 7.03 15.63 10.53
N LEU A 3 6.53 14.40 10.34
CA LEU A 3 5.38 14.14 9.47
C LEU A 3 4.09 14.28 10.29
N PRO A 4 2.99 14.80 9.71
CA PRO A 4 1.74 15.04 10.42
C PRO A 4 0.88 13.77 10.55
N VAL A 5 1.48 12.67 11.03
CA VAL A 5 0.81 11.37 11.26
C VAL A 5 0.91 10.90 12.71
N GLU A 6 1.50 11.70 13.60
CA GLU A 6 1.51 11.45 15.04
C GLU A 6 0.07 11.34 15.59
N GLY A 7 -0.17 10.31 16.39
CA GLY A 7 -1.49 9.98 16.93
C GLY A 7 -2.44 9.34 15.91
N GLN A 8 -2.04 9.15 14.66
CA GLN A 8 -2.87 8.48 13.66
C GLN A 8 -2.67 6.97 13.74
N ARG A 9 -3.77 6.23 13.58
CA ARG A 9 -3.77 4.77 13.49
C ARG A 9 -3.47 4.34 12.07
N VAL A 10 -2.71 3.26 11.92
CA VAL A 10 -2.57 2.56 10.64
C VAL A 10 -3.91 1.90 10.29
N HIS A 11 -4.51 2.39 9.21
CA HIS A 11 -5.80 1.95 8.69
C HIS A 11 -5.62 0.75 7.76
N LYS A 12 -4.67 0.86 6.83
CA LYS A 12 -4.51 -0.04 5.71
C LYS A 12 -3.04 -0.11 5.28
N VAL A 13 -2.65 -1.26 4.74
CA VAL A 13 -1.33 -1.48 4.14
C VAL A 13 -1.54 -1.92 2.70
N LEU A 14 -0.77 -1.34 1.78
CA LEU A 14 -0.90 -1.57 0.34
C LEU A 14 0.44 -2.04 -0.25
N LEU A 15 0.34 -2.85 -1.30
CA LEU A 15 1.46 -3.29 -2.13
C LEU A 15 1.05 -3.24 -3.60
N ASP A 16 1.67 -2.37 -4.38
CA ASP A 16 1.49 -2.21 -5.84
C ASP A 16 2.82 -2.15 -6.62
N PHE A 17 3.84 -1.58 -6.01
CA PHE A 17 5.25 -1.70 -6.33
C PHE A 17 6.07 -1.35 -5.09
N ASP A 18 5.62 -0.37 -4.32
CA ASP A 18 6.17 -0.04 -3.02
C ASP A 18 5.25 -0.57 -1.91
N LEU A 19 5.80 -0.72 -0.71
CA LEU A 19 4.97 -0.92 0.47
C LEU A 19 4.48 0.42 0.96
N THR A 20 3.18 0.54 1.17
CA THR A 20 2.54 1.78 1.60
C THR A 20 1.76 1.55 2.89
N ILE A 21 1.93 2.47 3.85
CA ILE A 21 1.08 2.60 5.03
C ILE A 21 0.05 3.70 4.73
N GLU A 22 -1.21 3.42 4.98
CA GLU A 22 -2.29 4.41 4.98
C GLU A 22 -2.83 4.59 6.40
N PHE A 23 -2.98 5.85 6.80
CA PHE A 23 -3.46 6.25 8.12
C PHE A 23 -4.94 6.63 8.10
N ASP A 24 -5.61 6.62 9.26
CA ASP A 24 -7.02 7.04 9.40
C ASP A 24 -7.31 8.46 8.90
N SER A 25 -6.28 9.31 8.80
CA SER A 25 -6.41 10.66 8.21
C SER A 25 -6.56 10.65 6.69
N GLY A 26 -6.29 9.52 6.02
CA GLY A 26 -6.11 9.41 4.57
C GLY A 26 -4.71 9.81 4.08
N ALA A 27 -3.77 10.05 5.01
CA ALA A 27 -2.37 10.25 4.64
C ALA A 27 -1.68 8.91 4.37
N THR A 28 -0.68 8.90 3.49
CA THR A 28 0.09 7.72 3.15
C THR A 28 1.59 7.93 3.33
N VAL A 29 2.32 6.83 3.59
CA VAL A 29 3.78 6.77 3.49
C VAL A 29 4.16 5.54 2.67
N ALA A 30 4.79 5.75 1.52
CA ALA A 30 5.32 4.70 0.65
C ALA A 30 6.83 4.51 0.87
N PHE A 31 7.32 3.28 0.70
CA PHE A 31 8.70 2.90 0.92
C PHE A 31 9.23 2.01 -0.20
N SER A 32 10.36 2.42 -0.78
CA SER A 32 11.11 1.59 -1.74
C SER A 32 12.12 0.67 -1.06
N GLU A 33 12.68 1.10 0.08
CA GLU A 33 13.47 0.25 0.97
C GLU A 33 13.27 0.70 2.42
N VAL A 34 13.07 -0.25 3.32
CA VAL A 34 12.73 0.05 4.71
C VAL A 34 13.15 -1.06 5.67
N VAL A 35 13.64 -0.68 6.84
CA VAL A 35 13.96 -1.58 7.93
C VAL A 35 12.80 -1.60 8.92
N VAL A 36 12.19 -2.77 9.11
CA VAL A 36 11.19 -3.01 10.16
C VAL A 36 11.83 -3.90 11.23
N ASP A 37 12.11 -3.31 12.39
CA ASP A 37 12.93 -3.91 13.44
C ASP A 37 14.30 -4.38 12.89
N ASP A 38 14.48 -5.67 12.58
CA ASP A 38 15.71 -6.26 12.02
C ASP A 38 15.56 -6.74 10.56
N LEU A 39 14.37 -6.62 9.97
CA LEU A 39 14.09 -7.03 8.60
C LEU A 39 14.30 -5.86 7.64
N VAL A 40 15.25 -6.00 6.71
CA VAL A 40 15.37 -5.11 5.55
C VAL A 40 14.37 -5.56 4.50
N VAL A 41 13.53 -4.65 4.06
CA VAL A 41 12.48 -4.86 3.07
C VAL A 41 12.76 -4.00 1.85
N ASP A 42 12.77 -4.61 0.67
CA ASP A 42 13.01 -3.99 -0.64
C ASP A 42 12.19 -4.69 -1.74
N GLU A 43 12.54 -4.44 -3.00
CA GLU A 43 11.87 -5.01 -4.19
C GLU A 43 11.94 -6.54 -4.30
N ASP A 44 12.92 -7.18 -3.65
CA ASP A 44 13.14 -8.63 -3.75
C ASP A 44 12.36 -9.44 -2.71
N ASN A 45 11.86 -8.81 -1.63
CA ASN A 45 11.16 -9.48 -0.53
C ASN A 45 9.88 -8.76 -0.07
N GLN A 46 9.18 -8.14 -1.02
CA GLN A 46 7.98 -7.32 -0.77
C GLN A 46 6.86 -8.06 -0.03
N PHE A 47 6.74 -9.38 -0.18
CA PHE A 47 5.71 -10.17 0.51
C PHE A 47 6.07 -10.48 1.97
N GLU A 48 7.36 -10.67 2.29
CA GLU A 48 7.85 -10.66 3.66
C GLU A 48 7.60 -9.30 4.30
N GLY A 49 7.86 -8.23 3.55
CA GLY A 49 7.55 -6.86 3.94
C GLY A 49 6.07 -6.62 4.20
N LEU A 50 5.19 -7.08 3.31
CA LEU A 50 3.74 -6.98 3.49
C LEU A 50 3.27 -7.68 4.78
N ARG A 51 3.82 -8.86 5.08
CA ARG A 51 3.54 -9.57 6.34
C ARG A 51 4.05 -8.80 7.56
N ALA A 52 5.23 -8.19 7.47
CA ALA A 52 5.77 -7.36 8.55
C ALA A 52 4.90 -6.10 8.76
N PHE A 53 4.49 -5.42 7.69
CA PHE A 53 3.65 -4.23 7.75
C PHE A 53 2.23 -4.55 8.23
N ALA A 54 1.68 -5.73 7.92
CA ALA A 54 0.39 -6.16 8.43
C ALA A 54 0.33 -6.19 9.97
N MET A 55 1.47 -6.36 10.65
CA MET A 55 1.57 -6.28 12.12
C MET A 55 1.36 -4.86 12.66
N LEU A 56 1.46 -3.84 11.80
CA LEU A 56 1.23 -2.44 12.14
C LEU A 56 -0.26 -2.07 12.15
N LEU A 57 -1.10 -2.87 11.50
CA LEU A 57 -2.53 -2.59 11.36
C LEU A 57 -3.18 -2.36 12.73
N GLY A 58 -3.86 -1.23 12.85
CA GLY A 58 -4.52 -0.84 14.10
C GLY A 58 -3.60 -0.22 15.15
N LEU A 59 -2.27 -0.20 14.95
CA LEU A 59 -1.35 0.51 15.85
C LEU A 59 -1.40 2.02 15.59
N VAL A 60 -1.14 2.79 16.64
CA VAL A 60 -1.03 4.25 16.58
C VAL A 60 0.43 4.64 16.38
N CYS A 61 0.68 5.58 15.47
CA CYS A 61 1.99 6.19 15.30
C CYS A 61 2.27 7.17 16.44
N ASP A 62 3.22 6.85 17.30
CA ASP A 62 3.62 7.72 18.41
C ASP A 62 4.58 8.81 17.98
N ASP A 63 5.40 8.52 16.96
CA ASP A 63 6.36 9.46 16.43
C ASP A 63 6.67 9.21 14.96
N ALA A 64 6.79 10.30 14.20
CA ALA A 64 7.13 10.27 12.79
C ALA A 64 8.07 11.42 12.43
N GLU A 65 9.35 11.11 12.25
CA GLU A 65 10.38 12.14 12.03
C GLU A 65 11.37 11.77 10.93
N PHE A 66 11.84 12.80 10.22
CA PHE A 66 12.93 12.67 9.27
C PHE A 66 14.00 13.74 9.52
N ASP A 67 15.26 13.40 9.25
CA ASP A 67 16.39 14.31 9.41
C ASP A 67 16.81 14.95 8.08
N GLU A 68 17.80 15.85 8.16
CA GLU A 68 18.35 16.56 6.99
C GLU A 68 19.07 15.62 6.01
N SER A 69 19.42 14.41 6.44
CA SER A 69 19.99 13.40 5.54
C SER A 69 18.93 12.58 4.83
N GLY A 70 17.64 12.78 5.14
CA GLY A 70 16.54 12.04 4.52
C GLY A 70 16.20 10.72 5.22
N VAL A 71 16.79 10.42 6.39
CA VAL A 71 16.41 9.21 7.14
C VAL A 71 15.07 9.43 7.84
N LEU A 72 14.05 8.66 7.45
CA LEU A 72 12.72 8.64 8.07
C LEU A 72 12.66 7.57 9.17
N ARG A 73 12.05 7.92 10.29
CA ARG A 73 11.84 7.07 11.46
C ARG A 73 10.39 7.18 11.90
N LEU A 74 9.70 6.04 11.95
CA LEU A 74 8.36 5.91 12.50
C LEU A 74 8.39 4.98 13.70
N THR A 75 7.68 5.34 14.77
CA THR A 75 7.51 4.49 15.96
C THR A 75 6.02 4.25 16.20
N PHE A 76 5.66 3.00 16.46
CA PHE A 76 4.29 2.57 16.70
C PHE A 76 4.16 1.86 18.05
N ASP A 77 3.16 2.25 18.84
CA ASP A 77 2.84 1.74 20.19
C ASP A 77 4.06 1.52 21.10
N GLY A 78 5.05 2.42 21.00
CA GLY A 78 6.29 2.49 21.77
C GLY A 78 7.25 1.32 21.52
N ARG A 79 7.00 0.49 20.52
CA ARG A 79 7.67 -0.80 20.33
C ARG A 79 8.21 -0.98 18.94
N THR A 80 7.33 -0.95 17.93
CA THR A 80 7.72 -1.26 16.56
C THR A 80 8.32 -0.04 15.92
N ARG A 81 9.54 -0.18 15.41
CA ARG A 81 10.25 0.90 14.77
C ARG A 81 10.50 0.58 13.32
N ILE A 82 10.18 1.56 12.47
CA ILE A 82 10.42 1.52 11.04
C ILE A 82 11.41 2.61 10.69
N VAL A 83 12.43 2.27 9.91
CA VAL A 83 13.46 3.20 9.48
C VAL A 83 13.69 3.06 7.99
N ALA A 84 13.50 4.14 7.23
CA ALA A 84 13.84 4.20 5.82
C ALA A 84 15.10 5.05 5.67
N HIS A 85 16.12 4.46 5.05
CA HIS A 85 17.39 5.12 4.77
C HIS A 85 17.40 5.65 3.33
N PRO A 86 18.06 6.79 3.08
CA PRO A 86 18.29 7.27 1.73
C PRO A 86 18.99 6.26 0.84
N ARG A 87 18.51 6.15 -0.39
CA ARG A 87 19.12 5.36 -1.45
C ARG A 87 19.89 6.29 -2.40
N PRO A 88 21.03 5.86 -2.95
CA PRO A 88 21.86 6.72 -3.80
C PRO A 88 21.24 7.01 -5.18
N GLU A 89 20.46 6.07 -5.73
CA GLU A 89 20.03 6.13 -7.13
C GLU A 89 18.55 6.45 -7.32
N VAL A 90 17.74 6.27 -6.28
CA VAL A 90 16.28 6.31 -6.38
C VAL A 90 15.65 6.98 -5.17
N GLU A 91 14.37 7.29 -5.31
CA GLU A 91 13.51 7.68 -4.20
C GLU A 91 13.50 6.60 -3.11
N SER A 92 13.46 7.03 -1.85
CA SER A 92 13.53 6.13 -0.69
C SER A 92 12.19 6.01 0.03
N TRP A 93 11.50 7.14 0.19
CA TRP A 93 10.17 7.20 0.77
C TRP A 93 9.43 8.45 0.27
N GLU A 94 8.10 8.33 0.22
CA GLU A 94 7.18 9.42 -0.08
C GLU A 94 6.13 9.49 1.03
N PHE A 95 5.88 10.69 1.53
CA PHE A 95 4.71 10.99 2.36
C PHE A 95 3.73 11.84 1.54
N CYS A 96 2.47 11.42 1.49
CA CYS A 96 1.38 12.19 0.93
C CYS A 96 0.33 12.46 2.01
N ALA A 97 0.09 13.72 2.32
CA ALA A 97 -0.97 14.11 3.23
C ALA A 97 -2.34 13.96 2.56
N ALA A 98 -3.40 13.90 3.38
CA ALA A 98 -4.77 13.80 2.89
C ALA A 98 -5.17 14.97 1.96
N ASP A 99 -4.60 16.16 2.15
CA ASP A 99 -4.85 17.32 1.26
C ASP A 99 -4.08 17.25 -0.07
N GLY A 100 -3.20 16.26 -0.24
CA GLY A 100 -2.35 16.07 -1.42
C GLY A 100 -1.03 16.83 -1.35
N SER A 101 -0.67 17.43 -0.21
CA SER A 101 0.69 17.92 0.01
C SER A 101 1.66 16.75 0.18
N THR A 102 2.86 16.88 -0.38
CA THR A 102 3.81 15.77 -0.48
C THR A 102 5.16 16.15 0.11
N VAL A 103 5.80 15.21 0.81
CA VAL A 103 7.20 15.27 1.21
C VAL A 103 7.90 14.03 0.68
N LEU A 104 9.03 14.21 0.01
CA LEU A 104 9.72 13.14 -0.71
C LEU A 104 11.18 13.09 -0.33
N CYS A 105 11.73 11.90 -0.11
CA CYS A 105 13.16 11.68 -0.07
C CYS A 105 13.64 11.09 -1.39
N GLY A 106 14.20 11.94 -2.25
CA GLY A 106 14.83 11.54 -3.49
C GLY A 106 16.20 10.89 -3.30
N ALA A 107 16.88 10.69 -4.42
CA ALA A 107 18.24 10.14 -4.46
C ALA A 107 19.21 10.92 -3.55
N GLU A 108 20.16 10.18 -2.96
CA GLU A 108 21.20 10.72 -2.05
C GLU A 108 20.65 11.44 -0.81
N GLY A 109 19.37 11.24 -0.47
CA GLY A 109 18.75 11.83 0.73
C GLY A 109 18.23 13.25 0.57
N THR A 110 18.11 13.73 -0.67
CA THR A 110 17.54 15.06 -0.94
C THR A 110 16.06 15.07 -0.59
N VAL A 111 15.66 15.87 0.40
CA VAL A 111 14.25 16.00 0.79
C VAL A 111 13.60 17.19 0.11
N GLU A 112 12.51 16.93 -0.59
CA GLU A 112 11.69 17.94 -1.27
C GLU A 112 10.28 17.99 -0.66
N SER A 113 9.62 19.14 -0.80
CA SER A 113 8.25 19.32 -0.28
C SER A 113 7.44 20.15 -1.25
N TRP A 114 6.24 19.65 -1.57
CA TRP A 114 5.29 20.33 -2.45
C TRP A 114 3.98 20.59 -1.71
N PRO A 115 3.39 21.79 -1.86
CA PRO A 115 2.09 22.07 -1.30
C PRO A 115 0.99 21.28 -2.02
N ALA A 116 -0.16 21.16 -1.37
CA ALA A 116 -1.35 20.56 -1.97
C ALA A 116 -1.69 21.20 -3.34
N PRO A 117 -2.04 20.40 -4.36
CA PRO A 117 -2.43 20.93 -5.66
C PRO A 117 -3.73 21.76 -5.54
N PRO A 118 -3.89 22.82 -6.36
CA PRO A 118 -5.04 23.73 -6.27
C PRO A 118 -6.40 23.09 -6.61
N HIS A 119 -6.37 21.93 -7.27
CA HIS A 119 -7.54 21.10 -7.52
C HIS A 119 -7.21 19.68 -7.08
N ARG A 120 -7.95 19.18 -6.10
CA ARG A 120 -7.95 17.75 -5.78
C ARG A 120 -8.49 17.03 -7.02
N SER A 121 -7.71 16.14 -7.62
CA SER A 121 -8.32 15.14 -8.49
C SER A 121 -9.24 14.34 -7.58
N ASP A 122 -10.53 14.34 -7.86
CA ASP A 122 -11.41 13.34 -7.26
C ASP A 122 -10.81 11.97 -7.59
N ASP A 123 -10.82 11.06 -6.60
CA ASP A 123 -10.22 9.73 -6.66
C ASP A 123 -10.45 9.05 -8.01
N VAL A 124 -9.45 8.27 -8.45
CA VAL A 124 -9.67 7.26 -9.48
C VAL A 124 -10.76 6.36 -8.94
N SER A 125 -12.00 6.54 -9.41
CA SER A 125 -13.15 5.76 -9.01
C SER A 125 -12.88 4.30 -9.37
N THR A 126 -12.41 3.55 -8.38
CA THR A 126 -12.42 2.09 -8.45
C THR A 126 -13.88 1.64 -8.40
N ARG A 127 -14.19 0.58 -9.15
CA ARG A 127 -15.55 0.04 -9.23
C ARG A 127 -15.55 -1.41 -8.81
N GLU A 128 -16.50 -1.76 -7.97
CA GLU A 128 -16.77 -3.15 -7.63
C GLU A 128 -17.54 -3.81 -8.78
N CYS A 129 -16.82 -4.45 -9.69
CA CYS A 129 -17.34 -5.19 -10.83
C CYS A 129 -16.49 -6.44 -11.13
N LEU A 130 -16.91 -7.27 -12.08
CA LEU A 130 -16.06 -8.36 -12.59
C LEU A 130 -14.89 -7.75 -13.38
N PRO A 131 -13.64 -8.13 -13.11
CA PRO A 131 -12.50 -7.64 -13.87
C PRO A 131 -12.49 -8.21 -15.28
N SER A 132 -11.95 -7.43 -16.22
CA SER A 132 -11.84 -7.81 -17.62
C SER A 132 -10.78 -8.90 -17.81
N ILE A 133 -11.01 -9.84 -18.73
CA ILE A 133 -9.98 -10.78 -19.15
C ILE A 133 -8.78 -9.99 -19.71
N GLY A 134 -7.57 -10.34 -19.25
CA GLY A 134 -6.33 -9.65 -19.56
C GLY A 134 -6.00 -8.47 -18.64
N ALA A 135 -6.90 -8.06 -17.74
CA ALA A 135 -6.56 -7.10 -16.69
C ALA A 135 -5.56 -7.73 -15.71
N THR A 136 -4.60 -6.95 -15.24
CA THR A 136 -3.55 -7.39 -14.32
C THR A 136 -3.86 -6.90 -12.91
N VAL A 137 -3.59 -7.72 -11.89
CA VAL A 137 -3.62 -7.25 -10.50
C VAL A 137 -2.48 -6.27 -10.28
N VAL A 138 -2.83 -5.01 -10.01
CA VAL A 138 -1.86 -3.91 -9.84
C VAL A 138 -1.62 -3.55 -8.39
N ARG A 139 -2.56 -3.87 -7.49
CA ARG A 139 -2.44 -3.57 -6.06
C ARG A 139 -3.17 -4.62 -5.23
N ILE A 140 -2.54 -5.02 -4.14
CA ILE A 140 -3.19 -5.75 -3.06
C ILE A 140 -3.11 -4.93 -1.78
N SER A 141 -4.09 -5.08 -0.90
CA SER A 141 -4.08 -4.41 0.40
C SER A 141 -4.68 -5.29 1.49
N THR A 142 -4.29 -5.00 2.72
CA THR A 142 -4.79 -5.64 3.93
C THR A 142 -5.10 -4.58 5.00
N GLY A 143 -5.94 -4.92 5.98
CA GLY A 143 -6.47 -3.99 6.96
C GLY A 143 -7.93 -3.65 6.72
N ASP A 144 -8.31 -2.44 7.13
CA ASP A 144 -9.66 -1.94 6.91
C ASP A 144 -9.91 -1.75 5.41
N ASP A 145 -11.08 -2.16 4.93
CA ASP A 145 -11.44 -2.14 3.50
C ASP A 145 -10.34 -2.72 2.56
N ALA A 146 -9.78 -3.86 2.97
CA ALA A 146 -8.87 -4.65 2.15
C ALA A 146 -9.43 -4.93 0.75
N SER A 147 -8.55 -4.85 -0.24
CA SER A 147 -8.91 -4.91 -1.64
C SER A 147 -7.83 -5.50 -2.54
N VAL A 148 -8.28 -6.07 -3.66
CA VAL A 148 -7.45 -6.43 -4.83
C VAL A 148 -7.89 -5.55 -6.00
N GLU A 149 -6.98 -4.73 -6.52
CA GLU A 149 -7.24 -3.81 -7.62
C GLU A 149 -6.61 -4.29 -8.93
N PHE A 150 -7.33 -4.07 -10.02
CA PHE A 150 -6.98 -4.48 -11.36
C PHE A 150 -6.67 -3.28 -12.24
N SER A 151 -5.85 -3.50 -13.28
CA SER A 151 -5.40 -2.46 -14.22
C SER A 151 -6.52 -1.81 -15.04
N ASP A 152 -7.72 -2.40 -15.05
CA ASP A 152 -8.91 -1.84 -15.71
C ASP A 152 -9.76 -0.94 -14.78
N GLY A 153 -9.27 -0.68 -13.55
CA GLY A 153 -9.95 0.12 -12.54
C GLY A 153 -10.97 -0.67 -11.70
N THR A 154 -11.09 -1.98 -11.93
CA THR A 154 -11.93 -2.84 -11.11
C THR A 154 -11.27 -3.11 -9.75
N CYS A 155 -12.07 -3.23 -8.70
CA CYS A 155 -11.63 -3.53 -7.35
C CYS A 155 -12.53 -4.59 -6.70
N LEU A 156 -11.92 -5.60 -6.08
CA LEU A 156 -12.62 -6.62 -5.29
C LEU A 156 -12.31 -6.39 -3.81
N ASN A 157 -13.33 -6.06 -3.03
CA ASN A 157 -13.20 -5.66 -1.62
C ASN A 157 -13.23 -6.86 -0.68
N PHE A 158 -12.11 -7.57 -0.55
CA PHE A 158 -11.93 -8.69 0.37
C PHE A 158 -10.50 -8.74 0.92
N ASP A 159 -10.33 -9.37 2.08
CA ASP A 159 -9.02 -9.61 2.68
C ASP A 159 -8.39 -10.86 2.05
N LEU A 160 -7.44 -10.65 1.14
CA LEU A 160 -6.66 -11.72 0.53
C LEU A 160 -5.69 -12.28 1.58
N PRO A 161 -5.68 -13.60 1.84
CA PRO A 161 -4.68 -14.19 2.73
C PRO A 161 -3.28 -13.82 2.27
N LEU A 162 -2.44 -13.30 3.18
CA LEU A 162 -1.11 -12.79 2.83
C LEU A 162 -0.22 -13.84 2.17
N ASP A 163 -0.40 -15.12 2.52
CA ASP A 163 0.30 -16.24 1.89
C ASP A 163 -0.12 -16.51 0.44
N ALA A 164 -1.24 -15.95 -0.02
CA ALA A 164 -1.64 -15.98 -1.43
C ALA A 164 -1.17 -14.75 -2.21
N GLY A 165 -0.65 -13.70 -1.56
CA GLY A 165 -0.28 -12.44 -2.21
C GLY A 165 0.67 -12.62 -3.39
N TYR A 166 1.67 -13.51 -3.25
CA TYR A 166 2.66 -13.80 -4.30
C TYR A 166 2.09 -14.55 -5.50
N LEU A 167 0.93 -15.19 -5.36
CA LEU A 167 0.21 -15.87 -6.44
C LEU A 167 -0.77 -14.96 -7.18
N VAL A 168 -0.93 -13.73 -6.70
CA VAL A 168 -2.02 -12.83 -7.13
C VAL A 168 -1.48 -11.53 -7.70
N LEU A 169 -0.56 -10.86 -7.00
CA LEU A 169 -0.01 -9.59 -7.46
C LEU A 169 0.74 -9.77 -8.80
N ARG A 170 0.50 -8.86 -9.76
CA ARG A 170 1.04 -8.89 -11.14
C ARG A 170 0.51 -10.03 -12.02
N GLU A 171 -0.41 -10.86 -11.54
CA GLU A 171 -1.03 -11.87 -12.37
C GLU A 171 -2.16 -11.29 -13.21
N SER A 172 -2.35 -11.86 -14.41
CA SER A 172 -3.40 -11.44 -15.34
C SER A 172 -4.64 -12.31 -15.23
N VAL A 173 -5.81 -11.72 -15.36
CA VAL A 173 -7.09 -12.45 -15.42
C VAL A 173 -7.14 -13.28 -16.70
N THR A 174 -7.30 -14.59 -16.56
CA THR A 174 -7.47 -15.54 -17.67
C THR A 174 -8.95 -15.87 -17.91
N ALA A 175 -9.76 -15.85 -16.86
CA ALA A 175 -11.21 -15.99 -16.93
C ALA A 175 -11.91 -15.20 -15.82
N SER A 176 -13.09 -14.66 -16.12
CA SER A 176 -13.97 -14.03 -15.14
C SER A 176 -15.42 -14.39 -15.41
N SER A 177 -16.17 -14.75 -14.38
CA SER A 177 -17.56 -15.19 -14.52
C SER A 177 -18.40 -14.93 -13.27
N ASP A 178 -19.71 -14.79 -13.46
CA ASP A 178 -20.71 -14.77 -12.39
C ASP A 178 -21.34 -16.17 -12.27
N ALA A 179 -21.16 -16.80 -11.11
CA ALA A 179 -21.67 -18.11 -10.76
C ALA A 179 -22.84 -18.01 -9.76
N GLY A 180 -23.87 -17.22 -10.11
CA GLY A 180 -25.09 -17.14 -9.31
C GLY A 180 -24.97 -16.17 -8.13
N GLY A 181 -24.31 -15.04 -8.36
CA GLY A 181 -24.05 -13.99 -7.35
C GLY A 181 -22.66 -14.08 -6.72
N ASP A 182 -21.93 -15.17 -6.98
CA ASP A 182 -20.53 -15.32 -6.59
C ASP A 182 -19.67 -15.17 -7.85
N TRP A 183 -18.76 -14.20 -7.83
CA TRP A 183 -17.81 -13.95 -8.88
C TRP A 183 -16.61 -14.89 -8.76
N VAL A 184 -16.22 -15.47 -9.88
CA VAL A 184 -15.06 -16.37 -9.99
C VAL A 184 -14.08 -15.75 -10.96
N VAL A 185 -12.88 -15.46 -10.48
CA VAL A 185 -11.79 -14.86 -11.27
C VAL A 185 -10.59 -15.82 -11.24
N GLU A 186 -10.18 -16.29 -12.42
CA GLU A 186 -8.99 -17.12 -12.59
C GLU A 186 -7.82 -16.24 -13.05
N LEU A 187 -6.66 -16.43 -12.43
CA LEU A 187 -5.42 -15.72 -12.72
C LEU A 187 -4.44 -16.61 -13.51
N SER A 188 -3.45 -16.01 -14.16
CA SER A 188 -2.43 -16.72 -14.96
C SER A 188 -1.60 -17.73 -14.17
N SER A 189 -1.47 -17.54 -12.85
CA SER A 189 -0.85 -18.49 -11.92
C SER A 189 -1.67 -19.76 -11.69
N GLY A 190 -2.94 -19.79 -12.15
CA GLY A 190 -3.93 -20.80 -11.81
C GLY A 190 -4.63 -20.55 -10.47
N HIS A 191 -4.30 -19.45 -9.78
CA HIS A 191 -5.02 -19.04 -8.58
C HIS A 191 -6.45 -18.61 -8.94
N VAL A 192 -7.42 -19.00 -8.11
CA VAL A 192 -8.83 -18.69 -8.32
C VAL A 192 -9.36 -17.88 -7.13
N ILE A 193 -9.81 -16.67 -7.42
CA ILE A 193 -10.47 -15.79 -6.46
C ILE A 193 -11.97 -16.06 -6.52
N PHE A 194 -12.54 -16.43 -5.38
CA PHE A 194 -13.99 -16.49 -5.16
C PHE A 194 -14.42 -15.26 -4.40
N TYR A 195 -15.29 -14.45 -5.00
CA TYR A 195 -15.69 -13.17 -4.46
C TYR A 195 -17.20 -13.06 -4.42
N ARG A 196 -17.76 -12.68 -3.27
CA ARG A 196 -19.16 -12.28 -3.17
C ARG A 196 -19.21 -10.75 -3.06
N PRO A 197 -19.79 -10.05 -4.05
CA PRO A 197 -19.95 -8.61 -3.99
C PRO A 197 -20.73 -8.18 -2.75
N ARG A 198 -20.36 -7.04 -2.18
CA ARG A 198 -21.15 -6.38 -1.15
C ARG A 198 -22.48 -6.00 -1.82
N THR A 199 -23.58 -6.63 -1.40
CA THR A 199 -24.91 -6.36 -1.96
C THR A 199 -25.18 -4.86 -1.99
N THR A 200 -25.55 -4.34 -3.16
CA THR A 200 -26.12 -2.99 -3.31
C THR A 200 -27.51 -2.90 -2.70
#